data_AF-A0A7S3S3W7-F1
#
_entry.id   AF-A0A7S3S3W7-F1
#
_cell.length_a   1.000
_cell.length_b   1.000
_cell.length_c   1.000
_cell.angle_alpha   90.00
_cell.angle_beta   90.00
_cell.angle_gamma   90.00
#
_symmetry.space_group_name_H-M   'P 1'
#
loop_
_entity.id
_entity.type
_entity.pdbx_description
1 polymer ?
#
loop_
_entity_poly.entity_id
_entity_poly.type
_entity_poly.pdbx_seq_one_letter_code
_entity_poly.pdbx_strand_id
1 'polypeptide(L)'
;MGGGGAAGRGAGRGPGRRKAAFVYGNYDNYYSYRLVPASLGHGSPVDARLGSFRAEWFRGRDVCDIGCNAGLLTASVARIYAVRSMTGLDIDAALVRRARTLLVPDGGVAPPPVAPPPAAAPTAAPA
;
A
#
# COMPACT_ATOMS: atom_id res chain seq x y z
N MET A 1 -6.29 -71.07 -1.11
CA MET A 1 -6.02 -69.70 -0.65
C MET A 1 -5.37 -68.92 -1.79
N GLY A 2 -5.75 -67.66 -1.99
CA GLY A 2 -5.14 -66.71 -2.92
C GLY A 2 -5.80 -66.71 -4.30
N GLY A 3 -6.33 -65.61 -4.83
CA GLY A 3 -6.40 -64.23 -4.37
C GLY A 3 -7.01 -63.41 -5.49
N GLY A 4 -8.16 -62.78 -5.24
CA GLY A 4 -8.92 -61.99 -6.20
C GLY A 4 -8.22 -60.68 -6.58
N GLY A 5 -8.50 -60.23 -7.81
CA GLY A 5 -7.92 -59.02 -8.38
C GLY A 5 -8.48 -57.71 -7.83
N ALA A 6 -7.83 -56.62 -8.22
CA ALA A 6 -8.45 -55.45 -8.85
C ALA A 6 -7.35 -54.40 -9.07
N ALA A 7 -7.03 -54.14 -10.34
CA ALA A 7 -6.36 -52.91 -10.73
C ALA A 7 -7.39 -51.79 -10.83
N GLY A 8 -7.07 -50.62 -10.27
CA GLY A 8 -7.82 -49.37 -10.43
C GLY A 8 -7.96 -48.64 -9.08
N ARG A 9 -7.74 -47.34 -8.95
CA ARG A 9 -7.69 -46.24 -9.93
C ARG A 9 -6.72 -45.20 -9.36
N GLY A 10 -5.74 -44.77 -10.15
CA GLY A 10 -4.94 -43.59 -9.81
C GLY A 10 -5.87 -42.37 -9.77
N ALA A 11 -6.02 -41.77 -8.60
CA ALA A 11 -6.73 -40.51 -8.44
C ALA A 11 -6.00 -39.45 -9.29
N GLY A 12 -6.62 -39.07 -10.42
CA GLY A 12 -6.16 -37.97 -11.25
C GLY A 12 -6.07 -36.72 -10.39
N ARG A 13 -4.84 -36.19 -10.25
CA ARG A 13 -4.60 -34.90 -9.62
C ARG A 13 -5.29 -33.85 -10.51
N GLY A 14 -6.47 -33.38 -10.09
CA GLY A 14 -7.16 -32.28 -10.77
C GLY A 14 -6.20 -31.10 -10.96
N PRO A 15 -6.40 -30.25 -11.98
CA PRO A 15 -5.47 -29.17 -12.29
C PRO A 15 -5.28 -28.32 -11.03
N GLY A 16 -4.11 -28.46 -10.41
CA GLY A 16 -3.77 -27.70 -9.22
C GLY A 16 -3.95 -26.23 -9.54
N ARG A 17 -4.73 -25.51 -8.72
CA ARG A 17 -4.87 -24.06 -8.82
C ARG A 17 -3.48 -23.48 -9.09
N ARG A 18 -3.25 -22.96 -10.30
CA ARG A 18 -2.01 -22.24 -10.60
C ARG A 18 -1.90 -21.17 -9.53
N LYS A 19 -0.85 -21.22 -8.70
CA LYS A 19 -0.54 -20.13 -7.77
C LYS A 19 -0.61 -18.85 -8.59
N ALA A 20 -1.43 -17.90 -8.15
CA ALA A 20 -1.52 -16.61 -8.83
C ALA A 20 -0.09 -16.08 -8.98
N ALA A 21 0.36 -15.97 -10.22
CA ALA A 21 1.68 -15.44 -10.48
C ALA A 21 1.56 -13.94 -10.19
N PHE A 22 2.24 -13.46 -9.16
CA PHE A 22 2.36 -12.03 -8.85
C PHE A 22 3.33 -11.36 -9.83
N VAL A 23 3.09 -11.52 -11.13
CA VAL A 23 4.00 -11.12 -12.21
C VAL A 23 4.23 -9.61 -12.28
N TYR A 24 3.32 -8.81 -11.72
CA TYR A 24 3.46 -7.36 -11.63
C TYR A 24 3.95 -6.88 -10.25
N GLY A 25 4.36 -7.80 -9.37
CA GLY A 25 4.77 -7.47 -8.00
C GLY A 25 3.61 -7.12 -7.06
N ASN A 26 2.37 -7.45 -7.45
CA ASN A 26 1.13 -7.24 -6.70
C ASN A 26 0.96 -8.21 -5.51
N TYR A 27 1.98 -8.34 -4.67
CA TYR A 27 1.99 -9.29 -3.54
C TYR A 27 0.98 -8.88 -2.45
N ASP A 28 0.15 -9.83 -2.03
CA ASP A 28 -0.82 -9.65 -0.93
C ASP A 28 -0.15 -9.33 0.42
N ASN A 29 1.08 -9.82 0.59
CA ASN A 29 1.88 -9.68 1.81
C ASN A 29 2.99 -8.63 1.66
N TYR A 30 2.86 -7.69 0.72
CA TYR A 30 3.91 -6.70 0.42
C TYR A 30 4.37 -5.92 1.67
N TYR A 31 3.44 -5.60 2.58
CA TYR A 31 3.74 -4.82 3.78
C TYR A 31 4.16 -5.66 4.99
N SER A 32 3.86 -6.96 5.05
CA SER A 32 4.15 -7.77 6.26
C SER A 32 5.64 -7.94 6.55
N TYR A 33 6.51 -7.72 5.57
CA TYR A 33 7.97 -7.73 5.74
C TYR A 33 8.61 -6.33 5.75
N ARG A 34 7.84 -5.28 5.44
CA ARG A 34 8.35 -3.89 5.31
C ARG A 34 8.04 -3.02 6.51
N LEU A 35 7.05 -3.40 7.30
CA LEU A 35 6.73 -2.69 8.52
C LEU A 35 7.81 -2.98 9.55
N VAL A 36 8.39 -1.92 10.10
CA VAL A 36 9.36 -2.03 11.19
C VAL A 36 8.59 -2.44 12.45
N PRO A 37 8.99 -3.50 13.17
CA PRO A 37 8.25 -3.94 14.35
C PRO A 37 8.14 -2.83 15.39
N ALA A 38 6.97 -2.75 16.03
CA ALA A 38 6.66 -1.86 17.16
C ALA A 38 7.69 -1.89 18.30
N SER A 39 8.52 -2.95 18.38
CA SER A 39 9.58 -3.09 19.37
C SER A 39 10.76 -2.12 19.19
N LEU A 40 10.81 -1.35 18.10
CA LEU A 40 11.81 -0.29 17.88
C LEU A 40 11.22 1.14 18.00
N GLY A 41 9.93 1.27 18.37
CA GLY A 41 9.29 2.56 18.59
C GLY A 41 7.85 2.37 19.05
N HIS A 42 7.52 2.95 20.21
CA HIS A 42 6.23 2.92 20.89
C HIS A 42 5.05 3.25 19.93
N GLY A 43 4.46 2.23 19.28
CA GLY A 43 3.36 2.42 18.33
C GLY A 43 3.10 1.24 17.40
N SER A 44 2.02 1.31 16.61
CA SER A 44 1.71 0.36 15.53
C SER A 44 2.87 0.27 14.54
N PRO A 45 3.16 -0.89 13.93
CA PRO A 45 4.22 -1.03 12.93
C PRO A 45 4.10 0.04 11.84
N VAL A 46 5.19 0.76 11.58
CA VAL A 46 5.24 1.89 10.61
C VAL A 46 6.14 1.52 9.44
N ASP A 47 5.82 2.01 8.24
CA ASP A 47 6.68 1.82 7.06
C ASP A 47 7.93 2.71 7.17
N ALA A 48 9.11 2.12 7.08
CA ALA A 48 10.39 2.83 7.25
C ALA A 48 10.56 4.02 6.30
N ARG A 49 9.92 3.98 5.11
CA ARG A 49 10.01 5.06 4.11
C ARG A 49 9.44 6.39 4.62
N LEU A 50 8.48 6.35 5.53
CA LEU A 50 7.91 7.55 6.14
C LEU A 50 9.00 8.36 6.87
N GLY A 51 9.99 7.71 7.49
CA GLY A 51 11.11 8.43 8.11
C GLY A 51 12.00 9.19 7.12
N SER A 52 12.01 8.80 5.85
CA SER A 52 12.81 9.45 4.79
C SER A 52 12.04 10.54 4.04
N PHE A 53 10.73 10.64 4.23
CA PHE A 53 9.88 11.57 3.53
C PHE A 53 9.90 12.96 4.18
N ARG A 54 10.04 13.98 3.33
CA ARG A 54 10.02 15.39 3.73
C ARG A 54 8.60 15.95 3.63
N ALA A 55 8.13 16.64 4.65
CA ALA A 55 6.74 17.10 4.73
C ALA A 55 6.35 18.06 3.60
N GLU A 56 7.29 18.87 3.14
CA GLU A 56 7.12 19.83 2.03
C GLU A 56 6.84 19.17 0.68
N TRP A 57 7.14 17.88 0.51
CA TRP A 57 6.79 17.14 -0.70
C TRP A 57 5.28 16.91 -0.82
N PHE A 58 4.57 16.91 0.31
CA PHE A 58 3.19 16.43 0.40
C PHE A 58 2.21 17.51 0.90
N ARG A 59 2.65 18.37 1.83
CA ARG A 59 1.79 19.33 2.52
C ARG A 59 1.05 20.23 1.54
N GLY A 60 -0.29 20.22 1.62
CA GLY A 60 -1.16 21.01 0.75
C GLY A 60 -1.08 20.67 -0.74
N ARG A 61 -0.49 19.53 -1.12
CA ARG A 61 -0.39 19.07 -2.52
C ARG A 61 -1.47 18.03 -2.85
N ASP A 62 -1.81 17.93 -4.13
CA ASP A 62 -2.50 16.74 -4.66
C ASP A 62 -1.44 15.71 -5.04
N VAL A 63 -1.55 14.51 -4.50
CA VAL A 63 -0.52 13.48 -4.58
C VAL A 63 -1.09 12.23 -5.26
N CYS A 64 -0.31 11.63 -6.15
CA CYS A 64 -0.64 10.37 -6.81
C CYS A 64 0.38 9.30 -6.43
N ASP A 65 -0.09 8.13 -6.01
CA ASP A 65 0.72 6.95 -5.66
C ASP A 65 0.44 5.81 -6.66
N ILE A 66 1.44 5.51 -7.50
CA ILE A 66 1.35 4.50 -8.56
C ILE A 66 1.84 3.16 -7.99
N GLY A 67 0.99 2.14 -8.05
CA GLY A 67 1.25 0.86 -7.38
C GLY A 67 0.98 0.95 -5.88
N CYS A 68 -0.17 1.53 -5.50
CA CYS A 68 -0.54 1.75 -4.10
C CYS A 68 -0.74 0.45 -3.31
N ASN A 69 -0.86 -0.69 -4.00
CA ASN A 69 -1.08 -2.01 -3.43
C ASN A 69 -2.32 -1.97 -2.51
N ALA A 70 -2.23 -2.50 -1.29
CA ALA A 70 -3.30 -2.45 -0.30
C ALA A 70 -3.43 -1.07 0.40
N GLY A 71 -2.74 -0.03 -0.08
CA GLY A 71 -2.94 1.36 0.32
C GLY A 71 -2.36 1.77 1.68
N LEU A 72 -1.58 0.92 2.36
CA LEU A 72 -1.05 1.20 3.70
C LEU A 72 -0.11 2.41 3.73
N LEU A 73 0.90 2.46 2.83
CA LEU A 73 1.77 3.63 2.74
C LEU A 73 0.98 4.86 2.30
N THR A 74 0.15 4.72 1.26
CA THR A 74 -0.69 5.78 0.68
C THR A 74 -1.51 6.50 1.76
N ALA A 75 -2.23 5.73 2.59
CA ALA A 75 -3.05 6.26 3.66
C ALA A 75 -2.22 6.83 4.80
N SER A 76 -1.03 6.27 5.07
CA SER A 76 -0.11 6.81 6.08
C SER A 76 0.42 8.19 5.68
N VAL A 77 0.84 8.35 4.42
CA VAL A 77 1.29 9.64 3.87
C VAL A 77 0.17 10.69 3.98
N ALA A 78 -1.05 10.32 3.58
CA ALA A 78 -2.18 11.23 3.62
C ALA A 78 -2.48 11.74 5.05
N ARG A 79 -2.40 10.85 6.06
CA ARG A 79 -2.65 11.19 7.46
C ARG A 79 -1.55 12.02 8.11
N ILE A 80 -0.29 11.71 7.80
CA ILE A 80 0.87 12.30 8.49
C ILE A 80 1.24 13.66 7.91
N TYR A 81 1.15 13.84 6.60
CA TYR A 81 1.76 15.00 5.92
C TYR A 81 0.79 16.10 5.49
N ALA A 82 -0.49 16.05 5.91
CA ALA A 82 -1.49 17.08 5.59
C ALA A 82 -1.56 17.40 4.08
N VAL A 83 -1.68 16.36 3.26
CA VAL A 83 -1.94 16.47 1.82
C VAL A 83 -3.27 17.18 1.56
N ARG A 84 -3.42 17.83 0.40
CA ARG A 84 -4.72 18.36 -0.04
C ARG A 84 -5.60 17.22 -0.54
N SER A 85 -5.04 16.33 -1.36
CA SER A 85 -5.71 15.10 -1.79
C SER A 85 -4.68 14.00 -2.07
N MET A 86 -5.11 12.74 -1.98
CA MET A 86 -4.27 11.57 -2.24
C MET A 86 -5.03 10.59 -3.14
N THR A 87 -4.48 10.28 -4.30
CA THR A 87 -5.02 9.28 -5.23
C THR A 87 -4.09 8.08 -5.30
N GLY A 88 -4.59 6.88 -4.97
CA GLY A 88 -3.85 5.63 -5.11
C GLY A 88 -4.30 4.85 -6.34
N LEU A 89 -3.35 4.41 -7.16
CA LEU A 89 -3.58 3.61 -8.36
C LEU A 89 -2.94 2.22 -8.19
N ASP A 90 -3.66 1.16 -8.51
CA ASP A 90 -3.08 -0.19 -8.60
C ASP A 90 -3.75 -0.98 -9.73
N ILE A 91 -3.00 -1.89 -10.34
CA ILE A 91 -3.47 -2.74 -11.44
C ILE A 91 -4.38 -3.87 -10.94
N ASP A 92 -4.26 -4.24 -9.67
CA ASP A 92 -5.03 -5.32 -9.07
C ASP A 92 -6.27 -4.78 -8.32
N ALA A 93 -7.43 -5.02 -8.91
CA ALA A 93 -8.71 -4.58 -8.32
C ALA A 93 -8.98 -5.16 -6.92
N ALA A 94 -8.44 -6.33 -6.56
CA ALA A 94 -8.59 -6.90 -5.22
C ALA A 94 -7.73 -6.16 -4.19
N LEU A 95 -6.53 -5.69 -4.58
CA LEU A 95 -5.72 -4.78 -3.76
C LEU A 95 -6.42 -3.44 -3.59
N VAL A 96 -6.95 -2.85 -4.67
CA VAL A 96 -7.71 -1.59 -4.61
C VAL A 96 -8.92 -1.71 -3.67
N ARG A 97 -9.68 -2.81 -3.73
CA ARG A 97 -10.81 -3.05 -2.81
C ARG A 97 -10.37 -3.07 -1.35
N ARG A 98 -9.22 -3.68 -1.03
CA ARG A 98 -8.65 -3.64 0.33
C ARG A 98 -8.20 -2.24 0.71
N ALA A 99 -7.53 -1.52 -0.18
CA ALA A 99 -7.11 -0.15 0.08
C ALA A 99 -8.30 0.77 0.46
N ARG A 100 -9.46 0.57 -0.19
CA ARG A 100 -10.68 1.32 0.12
C ARG A 100 -11.18 1.16 1.56
N THR A 101 -10.85 0.07 2.25
CA THR A 101 -11.25 -0.10 3.67
C THR A 101 -10.46 0.82 4.61
N LEU A 102 -9.39 1.45 4.12
CA LEU A 102 -8.61 2.44 4.87
C LEU A 102 -9.14 3.87 4.68
N LEU A 103 -10.08 4.09 3.76
CA LEU A 103 -10.70 5.40 3.54
C LEU A 103 -11.68 5.69 4.67
N VAL A 104 -11.72 6.95 5.09
CA VAL A 104 -12.78 7.45 5.96
C VAL A 104 -13.98 7.77 5.04
N PRO A 105 -15.22 7.44 5.41
CA PRO A 105 -16.39 7.81 4.61
C PRO A 105 -16.40 9.32 4.31
N ASP A 106 -16.85 9.68 3.11
CA ASP A 106 -16.94 11.08 2.68
C ASP A 106 -17.73 11.89 3.72
N GLY A 107 -17.08 12.91 4.32
CA GLY A 107 -17.62 13.72 5.42
C GLY A 107 -16.76 13.73 6.70
N GLY A 108 -15.72 12.91 6.80
CA GLY A 108 -14.75 12.97 7.90
C GLY A 108 -13.78 14.14 7.77
N VAL A 109 -14.03 15.20 8.56
CA VAL A 109 -13.20 16.39 8.85
C VAL A 109 -12.30 16.83 7.69
N ALA A 110 -12.69 17.92 7.02
CA ALA A 110 -11.82 18.63 6.10
C ALA A 110 -10.45 18.87 6.76
N PRO A 111 -9.33 18.61 6.06
CA PRO A 111 -8.02 18.88 6.62
C PRO A 111 -8.00 20.34 7.09
N PRO A 112 -7.44 20.64 8.27
CA PRO A 112 -7.36 22.03 8.74
C PRO A 112 -6.75 22.89 7.63
N PRO A 113 -7.23 24.13 7.43
CA PRO A 113 -6.75 24.98 6.35
C PRO A 113 -5.23 25.06 6.40
N VAL A 114 -4.58 24.46 5.41
CA VAL A 114 -3.13 24.48 5.28
C VAL A 114 -2.77 25.91 4.89
N ALA A 115 -2.06 26.62 5.78
CA ALA A 115 -1.48 27.91 5.43
C ALA A 115 -0.68 27.75 4.11
N PRO A 116 -0.78 28.72 3.18
CA PRO A 116 -0.06 28.62 1.91
C PRO A 116 1.42 28.37 2.20
N PRO A 117 2.11 27.52 1.41
CA PRO A 117 3.53 27.31 1.58
C PRO A 117 4.23 28.68 1.56
N PRO A 118 5.26 28.90 2.40
CA PRO A 118 6.03 30.13 2.32
C PRO A 118 6.47 30.32 0.87
N ALA A 119 6.33 31.54 0.35
CA ALA A 119 6.77 31.88 -1.00
C ALA A 119 8.20 31.32 -1.17
N ALA A 120 8.41 30.56 -2.25
CA ALA A 120 9.71 29.99 -2.53
C ALA A 120 10.76 31.10 -2.39
N ALA A 121 11.74 30.91 -1.51
CA ALA A 121 12.86 31.83 -1.39
C ALA A 121 13.44 32.03 -2.80
N PRO A 122 13.76 33.26 -3.22
CA PRO A 122 14.27 33.51 -4.55
C PRO A 122 15.47 32.59 -4.78
N THR A 123 15.37 31.74 -5.80
CA THR A 123 16.49 30.92 -6.24
C THR A 123 17.60 31.89 -6.61
N ALA A 124 18.68 31.90 -5.81
CA ALA A 124 19.87 32.66 -6.16
C ALA A 124 20.32 32.22 -7.55
N ALA A 125 20.40 33.16 -8.47
CA ALA A 125 20.92 32.92 -9.81
C ALA A 125 22.34 32.35 -9.69
N PRO A 126 22.72 31.39 -10.56
CA PRO A 126 24.08 30.88 -10.56
C PRO A 126 25.06 32.01 -10.91
N ALA A 127 26.18 32.04 -10.19
CA ALA A 127 27.29 32.97 -10.41
C ALA A 127 28.05 32.67 -11.72
#